data_AF-A0A7S3CRS0-F1
#
_entry.id   AF-A0A7S3CRS0-F1
#
_cell.length_a   1.000
_cell.length_b   1.000
_cell.length_c   1.000
_cell.angle_alpha   90.00
_cell.angle_beta   90.00
_cell.angle_gamma   90.00
#
_symmetry.space_group_name_H-M   'P 1'
#
loop_
_entity.id
_entity.type
_entity.pdbx_description
1 polymer ?
#
loop_
_entity_poly.entity_id
_entity_poly.type
_entity_poly.pdbx_seq_one_letter_code
_entity_poly.pdbx_strand_id
1 'polypeptide(L)'
;MWQLKNNGYIDHMIFSVYMQMNEGNSTHIKFGGFDEEGIKGGDAKKNLIFLKTKDKTTWEIPLQTVKLGETMLDVTAGSKETDRFVLFELAYPFIYMPLSDFQVIAKALNSLYTFPVCDVKKGNCIFSRKCSDVPDIDAHLNLTLSDSDYNRVRIKLTQ
;
A
#
# COMPACT_ATOMS: atom_id res chain seq x y z
N MET A 1 -21.51 1.66 8.75
CA MET A 1 -22.16 1.46 7.43
C MET A 1 -23.57 0.85 7.52
N TRP A 2 -23.83 -0.14 8.39
CA TRP A 2 -25.15 -0.78 8.48
C TRP A 2 -26.32 0.20 8.67
N GLN A 3 -26.18 1.16 9.60
CA GLN A 3 -27.20 2.20 9.83
C GLN A 3 -27.49 3.04 8.58
N LEU A 4 -26.46 3.37 7.79
CA LEU A 4 -26.62 4.15 6.56
C LEU A 4 -27.47 3.39 5.54
N LYS A 5 -27.20 2.08 5.39
CA LYS A 5 -27.97 1.22 4.50
C LYS A 5 -29.40 1.00 5.00
N ASN A 6 -29.57 0.70 6.28
CA ASN A 6 -30.88 0.44 6.88
C ASN A 6 -31.83 1.65 6.82
N ASN A 7 -31.26 2.86 6.85
CA ASN A 7 -32.02 4.11 6.75
C ASN A 7 -32.19 4.59 5.30
N GLY A 8 -31.74 3.82 4.30
CA GLY A 8 -31.91 4.16 2.88
C GLY A 8 -30.98 5.25 2.34
N TYR A 9 -29.89 5.58 3.04
CA TYR A 9 -28.93 6.59 2.56
C TYR A 9 -27.93 6.04 1.53
N ILE A 10 -27.71 4.72 1.51
CA ILE A 10 -26.82 4.04 0.56
C ILE A 10 -27.41 2.68 0.16
N ASP A 11 -27.19 2.28 -1.10
CA ASP A 11 -27.66 0.99 -1.62
C ASP A 11 -26.69 -0.16 -1.28
N HIS A 12 -25.40 0.14 -1.22
CA HIS A 12 -24.32 -0.83 -1.07
C HIS A 12 -23.48 -0.54 0.18
N MET A 13 -23.07 -1.58 0.92
CA MET A 13 -22.18 -1.44 2.08
C MET A 13 -20.71 -1.37 1.63
N ILE A 14 -20.43 -0.41 0.76
CA ILE A 14 -19.10 -0.11 0.25
C ILE A 14 -18.76 1.33 0.58
N PHE A 15 -17.49 1.64 0.62
CA PHE A 15 -17.01 3.01 0.63
C PHE A 15 -15.75 3.09 -0.22
N SER A 16 -15.48 4.28 -0.73
CA SER A 16 -14.29 4.63 -1.47
C SER A 16 -13.57 5.77 -0.77
N VAL A 17 -12.25 5.74 -0.84
CA VAL A 17 -11.38 6.72 -0.17
C VAL A 17 -10.49 7.33 -1.21
N TYR A 18 -10.52 8.65 -1.27
CA TYR A 18 -9.74 9.44 -2.20
C TYR A 18 -8.77 10.30 -1.41
N MET A 19 -7.50 9.90 -1.44
CA MET A 19 -6.41 10.67 -0.85
C MET A 19 -5.77 11.50 -1.95
N GLN A 20 -5.84 12.82 -1.82
CA GLN A 20 -5.07 13.71 -2.68
C GLN A 20 -3.70 13.98 -2.03
N MET A 21 -2.64 13.82 -2.80
CA MET A 21 -1.25 13.94 -2.32
C MET A 21 -0.71 15.38 -2.37
N ASN A 22 -1.53 16.36 -2.76
CA ASN A 22 -1.12 17.76 -2.88
C ASN A 22 -1.46 18.55 -1.62
N GLU A 23 -0.56 19.46 -1.23
CA GLU A 23 -0.71 20.34 -0.06
C GLU A 23 -1.97 21.21 -0.18
N GLY A 24 -2.81 21.23 0.87
CA GLY A 24 -4.02 22.06 0.95
C GLY A 24 -5.34 21.40 0.52
N ASN A 25 -5.34 20.15 0.05
CA ASN A 25 -6.57 19.49 -0.45
C ASN A 25 -7.17 18.43 0.47
N SER A 26 -8.49 18.30 0.37
CA SER A 26 -9.36 17.45 1.18
C SER A 26 -9.28 15.96 0.81
N THR A 27 -9.06 15.09 1.79
CA THR A 27 -9.43 13.67 1.71
C THR A 27 -10.95 13.56 1.79
N HIS A 28 -11.58 12.81 0.89
CA HIS A 28 -13.00 12.51 1.02
C HIS A 28 -13.26 11.00 1.00
N ILE A 29 -14.28 10.62 1.75
CA ILE A 29 -14.79 9.26 1.83
C ILE A 29 -16.19 9.28 1.28
N LYS A 30 -16.46 8.45 0.27
CA LYS A 30 -17.81 8.28 -0.28
C LYS A 30 -18.36 6.94 0.14
N PHE A 31 -19.53 6.96 0.78
CA PHE A 31 -20.26 5.75 1.15
C PHE A 31 -21.26 5.37 0.06
N GLY A 32 -21.46 4.07 -0.15
CA GLY A 32 -22.44 3.55 -1.11
C GLY A 32 -21.97 3.47 -2.56
N GLY A 33 -20.78 3.99 -2.88
CA GLY A 33 -20.29 4.02 -4.26
C GLY A 33 -18.87 4.56 -4.37
N PHE A 34 -18.53 4.95 -5.60
CA PHE A 34 -17.28 5.59 -5.96
C PHE A 34 -17.54 6.84 -6.81
N ASP A 35 -16.60 7.77 -6.79
CA ASP A 35 -16.53 8.95 -7.67
C ASP A 35 -15.61 8.68 -8.85
N GLU A 36 -16.11 9.01 -10.04
CA GLU A 36 -15.36 8.84 -11.28
C GLU A 36 -14.18 9.80 -11.35
N GLU A 37 -14.33 11.02 -10.82
CA GLU A 37 -13.29 12.04 -10.75
C GLU A 37 -12.08 11.60 -9.91
N GLY A 38 -12.30 10.70 -8.95
CA GLY A 38 -11.24 10.13 -8.12
C GLY A 38 -10.46 9.01 -8.80
N ILE A 39 -10.86 8.58 -10.00
CA ILE A 39 -10.18 7.55 -10.79
C ILE A 39 -9.43 8.23 -11.94
N LYS A 40 -8.09 8.22 -11.89
CA LYS A 40 -7.27 8.83 -12.94
C LYS A 40 -7.34 8.05 -14.26
N GLY A 41 -7.81 8.70 -15.32
CA GLY A 41 -7.74 8.23 -16.71
C GLY A 41 -9.06 7.64 -17.24
N GLY A 42 -9.43 8.00 -18.47
CA GLY A 42 -10.73 7.66 -19.08
C GLY A 42 -11.03 6.16 -19.20
N ASP A 43 -10.01 5.30 -19.27
CA ASP A 43 -10.14 3.84 -19.29
C ASP A 43 -9.96 3.17 -17.92
N ALA A 44 -9.59 3.91 -16.88
CA ALA A 44 -9.30 3.31 -15.58
C ALA A 44 -10.53 2.68 -14.91
N LYS A 45 -11.75 3.05 -15.33
CA LYS A 45 -13.00 2.37 -14.93
C LYS A 45 -13.06 0.91 -15.38
N LYS A 46 -12.50 0.59 -16.56
CA LYS A 46 -12.48 -0.79 -17.10
C LYS A 46 -11.43 -1.67 -16.39
N ASN A 47 -10.52 -1.05 -15.64
CA ASN A 47 -9.37 -1.70 -15.02
C ASN A 47 -9.46 -1.71 -13.50
N LEU A 48 -10.63 -1.41 -12.91
CA LEU A 48 -10.84 -1.61 -11.48
C LEU A 48 -10.83 -3.10 -11.17
N ILE A 49 -9.90 -3.49 -10.28
CA ILE A 49 -9.76 -4.87 -9.82
C ILE A 49 -10.26 -4.92 -8.39
N PHE A 50 -11.22 -5.81 -8.13
CA PHE A 50 -11.66 -6.12 -6.78
C PHE A 50 -10.75 -7.19 -6.20
N LEU A 51 -10.20 -6.92 -5.02
CA LEU A 51 -9.45 -7.90 -4.24
C LEU A 51 -10.29 -8.30 -3.03
N LYS A 52 -10.47 -9.60 -2.83
CA LYS A 52 -11.09 -10.13 -1.61
C LYS A 52 -10.13 -10.04 -0.43
N THR A 53 -10.66 -9.63 0.72
CA THR A 53 -9.94 -9.69 2.00
C THR A 53 -9.81 -11.14 2.45
N LYS A 54 -8.82 -11.39 3.30
CA LYS A 54 -8.54 -12.72 3.88
C LYS A 54 -9.73 -13.29 4.64
N ASP A 55 -10.38 -12.46 5.45
CA ASP A 55 -11.53 -12.86 6.26
C ASP A 55 -12.55 -11.71 6.40
N LYS A 56 -13.66 -11.99 7.08
CA LYS A 56 -14.79 -11.06 7.29
C LYS A 56 -14.56 -10.03 8.41
N THR A 57 -13.48 -10.17 9.17
CA THR A 57 -13.14 -9.38 10.36
C THR A 57 -11.94 -8.47 10.15
N THR A 58 -11.16 -8.66 9.07
CA THR A 58 -9.96 -7.89 8.75
C THR A 58 -10.01 -7.38 7.31
N TRP A 59 -9.32 -6.27 7.05
CA TRP A 59 -9.11 -5.74 5.69
C TRP A 59 -7.74 -6.14 5.13
N GLU A 60 -7.26 -7.30 5.59
CA GLU A 60 -6.00 -7.88 5.18
C GLU A 60 -6.10 -8.47 3.77
N ILE A 61 -5.13 -8.18 2.93
CA ILE A 61 -5.00 -8.75 1.58
C ILE A 61 -3.67 -9.52 1.50
N PRO A 62 -3.66 -10.75 0.97
CA PRO A 62 -2.42 -11.51 0.84
C PRO A 62 -1.36 -10.78 0.00
N LEU A 63 -0.14 -10.72 0.54
CA LEU A 63 1.03 -10.13 -0.09
C LEU A 63 1.85 -11.22 -0.76
N GLN A 64 2.10 -11.06 -2.06
CA GLN A 64 2.88 -12.02 -2.85
C GLN A 64 4.35 -11.63 -2.87
N THR A 65 4.63 -10.38 -3.25
CA THR A 65 6.00 -9.90 -3.40
C THR A 65 6.15 -8.45 -2.96
N VAL A 66 7.32 -8.13 -2.42
CA VAL A 66 7.80 -6.76 -2.20
C VAL A 66 9.08 -6.59 -2.98
N LYS A 67 9.15 -5.60 -3.88
CA LYS A 67 10.33 -5.33 -4.71
C LYS A 67 10.79 -3.88 -4.54
N LEU A 68 12.09 -3.67 -4.38
CA LEU A 68 12.75 -2.37 -4.39
C LEU A 68 14.05 -2.47 -5.20
N GLY A 69 14.11 -1.78 -6.35
CA GLY A 69 15.22 -1.95 -7.29
C GLY A 69 15.35 -3.43 -7.70
N GLU A 70 16.55 -4.01 -7.58
CA GLU A 70 16.80 -5.44 -7.82
C GLU A 70 16.50 -6.33 -6.61
N THR A 71 16.22 -5.76 -5.43
CA THR A 71 15.90 -6.54 -4.23
C THR A 71 14.44 -6.98 -4.26
N MET A 72 14.21 -8.28 -4.07
CA MET A 72 12.88 -8.86 -3.94
C MET A 72 12.77 -9.64 -2.63
N LEU A 73 11.72 -9.36 -1.87
CA LEU A 73 11.21 -10.28 -0.86
C LEU A 73 10.22 -11.19 -1.56
N ASP A 74 10.57 -12.47 -1.65
CA ASP A 74 9.59 -13.49 -1.95
C ASP A 74 8.84 -13.80 -0.65
N VAL A 75 7.56 -13.47 -0.66
CA VAL A 75 6.70 -13.54 0.51
C VAL A 75 5.82 -14.79 0.46
N THR A 76 5.89 -15.53 -0.65
CA THR A 76 5.20 -16.80 -0.91
C THR A 76 6.07 -17.98 -0.48
N ALA A 77 6.27 -18.17 0.82
CA ALA A 77 7.00 -19.33 1.35
C ALA A 77 6.06 -20.39 1.96
N GLY A 78 5.17 -20.96 1.14
CA GLY A 78 4.71 -22.36 1.25
C GLY A 78 3.98 -22.87 2.51
N SER A 79 3.68 -22.06 3.54
CA SER A 79 2.89 -22.51 4.68
C SER A 79 2.00 -21.40 5.24
N LYS A 80 0.81 -21.77 5.74
CA LYS A 80 -0.19 -20.84 6.31
C LYS A 80 0.32 -19.97 7.46
N GLU A 81 1.47 -20.30 8.06
CA GLU A 81 2.11 -19.55 9.14
C GLU A 81 3.12 -18.49 8.66
N THR A 82 3.60 -18.57 7.42
CA THR A 82 4.55 -17.61 6.86
C THR A 82 3.89 -16.59 5.94
N ASP A 83 2.63 -16.79 5.57
CA ASP A 83 1.84 -15.87 4.76
C ASP A 83 1.91 -14.44 5.34
N ARG A 84 2.31 -13.48 4.50
CA ARG A 84 2.21 -12.06 4.85
C ARG A 84 0.97 -11.46 4.22
N PHE A 85 0.45 -10.46 4.91
CA PHE A 85 -0.72 -9.71 4.49
C PHE A 85 -0.40 -8.23 4.57
N VAL A 86 -1.05 -7.45 3.70
CA VAL A 86 -1.10 -6.00 3.80
C VAL A 86 -2.44 -5.62 4.42
N LEU A 87 -2.39 -4.84 5.49
CA LEU A 87 -3.56 -4.18 6.07
C LEU A 87 -3.59 -2.73 5.58
N PHE A 88 -4.67 -2.34 4.94
CA PHE A 88 -4.91 -0.94 4.59
C PHE A 88 -5.56 -0.23 5.77
N GLU A 89 -4.75 0.54 6.51
CA GLU A 89 -5.20 1.35 7.63
C GLU A 89 -5.05 2.83 7.30
N LEU A 90 -6.18 3.53 7.19
CA LEU A 90 -6.24 4.93 6.78
C LEU A 90 -5.83 5.88 7.90
N ALA A 91 -5.79 5.38 9.15
CA ALA A 91 -5.37 6.17 10.31
C ALA A 91 -3.86 6.44 10.36
N TYR A 92 -3.03 5.67 9.62
CA TYR A 92 -1.58 5.79 9.69
C TYR A 92 -0.97 6.27 8.36
N PRO A 93 -0.09 7.29 8.39
CA PRO A 93 0.62 7.76 7.21
C PRO A 93 1.91 6.95 6.93
N PHE A 94 2.09 5.80 7.58
CA PHE A 94 3.32 5.02 7.55
C PHE A 94 3.06 3.58 7.13
N ILE A 95 4.05 2.98 6.47
CA ILE A 95 4.07 1.54 6.19
C ILE A 95 4.84 0.87 7.32
N TYR A 96 4.13 0.10 8.14
CA TYR A 96 4.74 -0.78 9.13
C TYR A 96 5.01 -2.15 8.51
N MET A 97 6.15 -2.76 8.86
CA MET A 97 6.49 -4.13 8.44
C MET A 97 7.28 -4.85 9.54
N PRO A 98 7.25 -6.20 9.57
CA PRO A 98 8.06 -6.96 10.50
C PRO A 98 9.55 -6.61 10.39
N LEU A 99 10.26 -6.63 11.52
CA LEU A 99 11.67 -6.23 11.56
C LEU A 99 12.53 -7.04 10.59
N SER A 100 12.32 -8.36 10.47
CA SER A 100 13.06 -9.21 9.52
C SER A 100 12.96 -8.72 8.08
N ASP A 101 11.76 -8.31 7.68
CA ASP A 101 11.45 -7.89 6.32
C ASP A 101 12.00 -6.46 6.11
N PHE A 102 11.85 -5.60 7.12
CA PHE A 102 12.47 -4.27 7.17
C PHE A 102 13.97 -4.33 6.97
N GLN A 103 14.69 -5.24 7.65
CA GLN A 103 16.15 -5.31 7.56
C GLN A 103 16.64 -5.59 6.13
N VAL A 104 15.89 -6.35 5.34
CA VAL A 104 16.24 -6.62 3.94
C VAL A 104 15.98 -5.38 3.07
N ILE A 105 14.81 -4.75 3.22
CA ILE A 105 14.48 -3.52 2.47
C ILE A 105 15.41 -2.36 2.87
N ALA A 106 15.74 -2.22 4.14
CA ALA A 106 16.63 -1.19 4.67
C ALA A 106 18.05 -1.32 4.11
N LYS A 107 18.55 -2.55 3.94
CA LYS A 107 19.84 -2.81 3.28
C LYS A 107 19.78 -2.41 1.81
N ALA A 108 18.70 -2.74 1.11
CA ALA A 108 18.50 -2.34 -0.28
C ALA A 108 18.44 -0.80 -0.41
N LEU A 109 17.67 -0.11 0.43
CA LEU A 109 17.63 1.35 0.50
C LEU A 109 19.03 1.92 0.73
N ASN A 110 19.76 1.45 1.74
CA ASN A 110 21.12 1.92 2.01
C ASN A 110 22.10 1.67 0.86
N SER A 111 21.87 0.65 0.01
CA SER A 111 22.71 0.40 -1.17
C SER A 111 22.40 1.33 -2.35
N LEU A 112 21.21 1.92 -2.38
CA LEU A 112 20.79 2.87 -3.42
C LEU A 112 21.40 4.26 -3.19
N TYR A 113 21.61 4.66 -1.93
CA TYR A 113 22.16 5.96 -1.57
C TYR A 113 23.63 5.88 -1.17
N THR A 114 24.39 6.95 -1.42
CA THR A 114 25.82 7.06 -1.02
C THR A 114 26.02 7.34 0.48
N PHE A 115 24.94 7.45 1.23
CA PHE A 115 24.91 7.70 2.68
C PHE A 115 23.86 6.80 3.33
N PRO A 116 24.03 6.44 4.62
CA PRO A 116 23.05 5.60 5.31
C PRO A 116 21.73 6.35 5.50
N VAL A 117 20.66 5.79 4.96
CA VAL A 117 19.28 6.28 5.10
C VAL A 117 18.54 5.53 6.21
N CYS A 118 18.83 4.24 6.37
CA CYS A 118 18.14 3.36 7.30
C CYS A 118 19.04 2.87 8.43
N ASP A 119 18.54 2.98 9.67
CA ASP A 119 19.11 2.34 10.84
C ASP A 119 18.42 0.98 11.04
N VAL A 120 19.11 -0.07 10.59
CA VAL A 120 18.65 -1.47 10.62
C VAL A 120 18.36 -1.96 12.04
N LYS A 121 19.04 -1.39 13.05
CA LYS A 121 18.85 -1.78 14.46
C LYS A 121 17.66 -1.08 15.09
N LYS A 122 17.43 0.19 14.73
CA LYS A 122 16.30 0.98 15.23
C LYS A 122 14.99 0.75 14.47
N GLY A 123 15.05 0.13 13.30
CA GLY A 123 13.84 -0.19 12.53
C GLY A 123 13.24 1.03 11.81
N ASN A 124 14.07 2.03 11.46
CA ASN A 124 13.59 3.25 10.80
C ASN A 124 14.52 3.72 9.67
N CYS A 125 13.96 4.51 8.76
CA CYS A 125 14.67 5.17 7.68
C CYS A 125 14.38 6.67 7.75
N ILE A 126 15.43 7.50 7.81
CA ILE A 126 15.31 8.95 7.94
C ILE A 126 16.34 9.60 7.03
N PHE A 127 15.88 10.44 6.11
CA PHE A 127 16.75 11.33 5.36
C PHE A 127 17.11 12.53 6.25
N SER A 128 18.35 12.58 6.73
CA SER A 128 18.86 13.70 7.54
C SER A 128 19.27 14.93 6.72
N ARG A 129 19.25 14.80 5.38
CA ARG A 129 19.58 15.87 4.43
C ARG A 129 18.31 16.61 4.00
N LYS A 130 18.49 17.83 3.50
CA LYS A 130 17.37 18.57 2.86
C LYS A 130 16.89 17.77 1.64
N CYS A 131 15.58 17.79 1.38
CA CYS A 131 15.00 17.08 0.24
C CYS A 131 15.65 17.48 -1.11
N SER A 132 16.09 18.73 -1.25
CA SER A 132 16.82 19.23 -2.43
C SER A 132 18.17 18.53 -2.68
N ASP A 133 18.75 17.94 -1.63
CA ASP A 133 20.09 17.37 -1.64
C ASP A 133 20.04 15.83 -1.67
N VAL A 134 18.83 15.25 -1.63
CA VAL A 134 18.61 13.81 -1.77
C VAL A 134 18.51 13.51 -3.27
N PRO A 135 19.40 12.68 -3.83
CA PRO A 135 19.34 12.34 -5.24
C PRO A 135 18.03 11.59 -5.53
N ASP A 136 17.38 11.94 -6.63
CA ASP A 136 16.26 11.18 -7.14
C ASP A 136 16.77 9.82 -7.64
N ILE A 137 16.21 8.75 -7.10
CA ILE A 137 16.56 7.39 -7.47
C ILE A 137 15.32 6.76 -8.08
N ASP A 138 15.46 6.24 -9.30
CA ASP A 138 14.41 5.47 -9.97
C ASP A 138 14.29 4.05 -9.37
N ALA A 139 13.99 4.00 -8.07
CA ALA A 139 13.78 2.79 -7.30
C ALA A 139 12.51 2.97 -6.46
N HIS A 140 11.48 2.23 -6.85
CA HIS A 140 10.17 2.32 -6.22
C HIS A 140 9.87 1.05 -5.43
N LEU A 141 9.19 1.22 -4.30
CA LEU A 141 8.67 0.09 -3.54
C LEU A 141 7.42 -0.42 -4.27
N ASN A 142 7.52 -1.64 -4.81
CA ASN A 142 6.46 -2.31 -5.53
C ASN A 142 5.90 -3.44 -4.68
N LEU A 143 4.60 -3.40 -4.40
CA LEU A 143 3.88 -4.45 -3.70
C LEU A 143 3.02 -5.20 -4.71
N THR A 144 3.07 -6.52 -4.70
CA THR A 144 2.11 -7.35 -5.42
C THR A 144 1.14 -7.97 -4.43
N LEU A 145 -0.14 -7.69 -4.61
CA LEU A 145 -1.23 -8.28 -3.84
C LEU A 145 -2.00 -9.27 -4.70
N SER A 146 -2.47 -10.36 -4.10
CA SER A 146 -3.42 -11.25 -4.76
C SER A 146 -4.43 -11.82 -3.79
N ASP A 147 -5.66 -12.02 -4.25
CA ASP A 147 -6.72 -12.65 -3.45
C ASP A 147 -6.86 -14.15 -3.71
N SER A 148 -7.85 -14.78 -3.06
CA SER A 148 -8.16 -16.21 -3.21
C SER A 148 -8.64 -16.62 -4.60
N ASP A 149 -9.09 -15.66 -5.42
CA ASP A 149 -9.59 -15.87 -6.77
C ASP A 149 -8.49 -15.61 -7.82
N TYR A 150 -7.25 -15.40 -7.37
CA TYR A 150 -6.09 -15.05 -8.20
C TYR A 150 -6.21 -13.68 -8.90
N ASN A 151 -7.11 -12.80 -8.43
CA ASN A 151 -7.07 -11.40 -8.84
C ASN A 151 -5.79 -10.78 -8.30
N ARG A 152 -5.11 -9.96 -9.11
CA ARG A 152 -3.77 -9.44 -8.78
C ARG A 152 -3.69 -7.95 -9.05
N VAL A 153 -3.14 -7.21 -8.09
CA VAL A 153 -2.82 -5.79 -8.23
C VAL A 153 -1.36 -5.56 -7.91
N ARG A 154 -0.70 -4.69 -8.68
CA ARG A 154 0.62 -4.16 -8.35
C ARG A 154 0.49 -2.70 -7.91
N ILE A 155 0.93 -2.43 -6.69
CA ILE A 155 0.98 -1.08 -6.13
C ILE A 155 2.42 -0.60 -6.26
N LYS A 156 2.62 0.50 -6.99
CA LYS A 156 3.90 1.20 -7.08
C LYS A 156 3.83 2.41 -6.14
N LEU A 157 4.66 2.41 -5.10
CA LEU A 157 4.79 3.55 -4.20
C LEU A 157 5.85 4.49 -4.75
N THR A 158 5.43 5.69 -5.12
CA THR A 158 6.29 6.77 -5.58
C THR A 158 6.61 7.71 -4.41
N GLN A 159 7.83 8.24 -4.39
CA GLN A 159 8.15 9.39 -3.56
C GLN A 159 7.49 10.65 -4.13
#